data_AF-A0A8H3F3T8-F1
#
_entry.id   AF-A0A8H3F3T8-F1
#
_cell.length_a   1.000
_cell.length_b   1.000
_cell.length_c   1.000
_cell.angle_alpha   90.00
_cell.angle_beta   90.00
_cell.angle_gamma   90.00
#
_symmetry.space_group_name_H-M   'P 1'
#
loop_
_entity.id
_entity.type
_entity.pdbx_description
1 polymer ?
#
loop_
_entity_poly.entity_id
_entity_poly.type
_entity_poly.pdbx_seq_one_letter_code
_entity_poly.pdbx_strand_id
1 'polypeptide(L)'
;MRLLRPEALLRICSSLISYDLISTRVILAHSSVNQYLTSRSIAASDVSEFYFDKGIADTEIVIRCLNYLNLPIFSSGYCSSYQLLKKRFKEWPLLPYIANLLFDHLSYITLEGPVKTRLRHFFETHSQPRGGNFGAWVEAFTPYNTNENIETSTPLYYASRFGLLPIVKMILALEGTKNLEAPGGVYGSTPLHVATWQGRTDVVRELLKAGANAGEVNQDGVPGLVWAVKYGYGEIERMLRDAGAVVDLNQLHNEKTIPLR
;
A
#
# COMPACT_ATOMS: atom_id res chain seq x y z
N MET A 1 -28.13 29.04 19.28
CA MET A 1 -27.01 28.59 20.13
C MET A 1 -25.72 28.97 19.41
N ARG A 2 -25.04 30.04 19.85
CA ARG A 2 -23.82 30.59 19.22
C ARG A 2 -22.68 29.59 19.38
N LEU A 3 -22.12 29.10 18.27
CA LEU A 3 -20.87 28.34 18.33
C LEU A 3 -19.68 29.30 18.46
N LEU A 4 -18.71 28.80 19.21
CA LEU A 4 -17.65 29.51 19.93
C LEU A 4 -16.59 30.13 19.01
N ARG A 5 -15.80 31.04 19.60
CA ARG A 5 -14.68 31.78 18.99
C ARG A 5 -13.75 30.85 18.17
N PRO A 6 -13.08 31.36 17.11
CA PRO A 6 -12.19 30.58 16.25
C PRO A 6 -11.17 29.71 17.00
N GLU A 7 -10.68 30.16 18.16
CA GLU A 7 -9.71 29.41 18.99
C GLU A 7 -10.30 28.14 19.62
N ALA A 8 -11.63 28.13 19.88
CA ALA A 8 -12.33 26.95 20.37
C ALA A 8 -12.54 25.92 19.26
N LEU A 9 -12.81 26.39 18.04
CA LEU A 9 -12.93 25.55 16.84
C LEU A 9 -11.56 24.96 16.44
N LEU A 10 -10.49 25.76 16.54
CA LEU A 10 -9.11 25.31 16.40
C LEU A 10 -8.70 24.30 17.47
N ARG A 11 -9.18 24.41 18.72
CA ARG A 11 -8.93 23.37 19.75
C ARG A 11 -9.64 22.06 19.42
N ILE A 12 -10.90 22.12 19.00
CA ILE A 12 -11.74 20.94 18.71
C ILE A 12 -11.30 20.25 17.42
N CYS A 13 -10.88 21.02 16.41
CA CYS A 13 -10.47 20.55 15.09
C CYS A 13 -8.96 20.68 14.85
N SER A 14 -8.14 20.83 15.91
CA SER A 14 -6.67 20.99 15.81
C SER A 14 -6.00 19.86 15.04
N SER A 15 -6.58 18.66 15.09
CA SER A 15 -6.11 17.51 14.33
C SER A 15 -6.61 17.45 12.87
N LEU A 16 -7.40 18.44 12.45
CA LEU A 16 -8.10 18.53 11.17
C LEU A 16 -7.77 19.82 10.38
N ILE A 17 -7.13 20.80 11.01
CA ILE A 17 -6.81 22.11 10.43
C ILE A 17 -5.43 22.57 10.94
N SER A 18 -4.51 22.95 10.05
CA SER A 18 -3.25 23.63 10.39
C SER A 18 -3.18 25.01 9.74
N TYR A 19 -2.41 25.94 10.32
CA TYR A 19 -2.27 27.31 9.80
C TYR A 19 -0.79 27.62 9.55
N ASP A 20 -0.45 27.98 8.32
CA ASP A 20 0.89 28.43 7.95
C ASP A 20 0.99 29.95 8.12
N LEU A 21 1.83 30.38 9.07
CA LEU A 21 2.07 31.79 9.39
C LEU A 21 2.83 32.54 8.28
N ILE A 22 3.55 31.84 7.41
CA ILE A 22 4.36 32.45 6.35
C ILE A 22 3.48 32.73 5.12
N SER A 23 2.69 31.74 4.69
CA SER A 23 1.80 31.90 3.54
C SER A 23 0.40 32.43 3.91
N THR A 24 0.10 32.58 5.20
CA THR A 24 -1.22 32.97 5.75
C THR A 24 -2.35 32.01 5.36
N ARG A 25 -2.02 30.73 5.13
CA ARG A 25 -2.98 29.72 4.65
C ARG A 25 -3.49 28.82 5.76
N VAL A 26 -4.78 28.49 5.69
CA VAL A 26 -5.41 27.44 6.49
C VAL A 26 -5.43 26.14 5.66
N ILE A 27 -4.80 25.09 6.18
CA ILE A 27 -4.65 23.75 5.59
C ILE A 27 -5.62 22.79 6.26
N LEU A 28 -6.33 21.97 5.48
CA LEU A 28 -7.39 21.07 5.98
C LEU A 28 -7.02 19.59 5.81
N ALA A 29 -7.35 18.74 6.78
CA ALA A 29 -6.97 17.32 6.77
C ALA A 29 -8.00 16.37 6.14
N HIS A 30 -9.24 16.80 5.88
CA HIS A 30 -10.27 15.92 5.33
C HIS A 30 -11.33 16.64 4.47
N SER A 31 -11.85 15.97 3.44
CA SER A 31 -12.83 16.51 2.48
C SER A 31 -14.18 16.89 3.12
N SER A 32 -14.57 16.24 4.22
CA SER A 32 -15.77 16.61 4.99
C SER A 32 -15.64 17.96 5.71
N VAL A 33 -14.42 18.39 6.03
CA VAL A 33 -14.16 19.73 6.58
C VAL A 33 -14.35 20.78 5.48
N ASN A 34 -13.93 20.49 4.25
CA ASN A 34 -14.21 21.35 3.08
C ASN A 34 -15.72 21.52 2.86
N GLN A 35 -16.52 20.47 3.00
CA GLN A 35 -17.98 20.54 2.86
C GLN A 35 -18.65 21.40 3.95
N TYR A 36 -18.11 21.39 5.17
CA TYR A 36 -18.56 22.26 6.27
C TYR A 36 -18.13 23.72 6.08
N LEU A 37 -16.88 23.96 5.66
CA LEU A 37 -16.32 25.29 5.44
C LEU A 37 -16.83 26.00 4.18
N THR A 38 -17.31 25.25 3.19
CA THR A 38 -18.02 25.78 2.00
C THR A 38 -19.53 25.91 2.22
N SER A 39 -20.04 25.54 3.39
CA SER A 39 -21.44 25.77 3.75
C SER A 39 -21.70 27.28 3.92
N ARG A 40 -22.97 27.69 3.72
CA ARG A 40 -23.40 29.09 3.87
C ARG A 40 -23.02 29.74 5.22
N SER A 41 -22.73 28.92 6.23
CA SER A 41 -22.35 29.35 7.58
C SER A 41 -20.95 29.99 7.67
N ILE A 42 -20.04 29.68 6.72
CA ILE A 42 -18.64 30.16 6.74
C ILE A 42 -18.35 31.13 5.57
N ALA A 43 -19.12 31.04 4.48
CA ALA A 43 -19.11 32.01 3.38
C ALA A 43 -19.43 33.47 3.81
N ALA A 44 -19.93 33.68 5.03
CA ALA A 44 -20.22 35.01 5.60
C ALA A 44 -19.12 35.53 6.55
N SER A 45 -17.97 34.84 6.64
CA SER A 45 -16.82 35.25 7.47
C SER A 45 -15.74 35.98 6.66
N ASP A 46 -14.86 36.72 7.32
CA ASP A 46 -13.78 37.50 6.69
C ASP A 46 -12.64 36.64 6.07
N VAL A 47 -12.78 35.30 6.07
CA VAL A 47 -11.78 34.37 5.50
C VAL A 47 -12.01 34.26 3.99
N SER A 48 -11.05 34.75 3.20
CA SER A 48 -11.20 34.86 1.73
C SER A 48 -10.80 33.60 0.94
N GLU A 49 -9.97 32.70 1.49
CA GLU A 49 -9.52 31.48 0.78
C GLU A 49 -9.32 30.29 1.73
N PHE A 50 -9.66 29.08 1.25
CA PHE A 50 -9.42 27.80 1.93
C PHE A 50 -8.53 26.92 1.06
N TYR A 51 -7.48 26.32 1.65
CA TYR A 51 -6.55 25.45 0.94
C TYR A 51 -6.58 24.02 1.50
N PHE A 52 -6.84 23.05 0.64
CA PHE A 52 -6.70 21.64 0.97
C PHE A 52 -5.36 21.15 0.45
N ASP A 53 -4.37 21.03 1.34
CA ASP A 53 -3.13 20.39 0.97
C ASP A 53 -3.32 18.87 0.98
N LYS A 54 -3.55 18.31 -0.22
CA LYS A 54 -3.77 16.88 -0.39
C LYS A 54 -2.59 16.05 0.14
N GLY A 55 -1.35 16.52 -0.02
CA GLY A 55 -0.17 15.80 0.43
C GLY A 55 -0.07 15.72 1.95
N ILE A 56 -0.40 16.82 2.65
CA ILE A 56 -0.47 16.84 4.12
C ILE A 56 -1.61 15.93 4.61
N ALA A 57 -2.78 16.00 3.99
CA ALA A 57 -3.91 15.15 4.34
C ALA A 57 -3.60 13.66 4.14
N ASP A 58 -3.03 13.28 2.99
CA ASP A 58 -2.61 11.90 2.70
C ASP A 58 -1.54 11.42 3.71
N THR A 59 -0.60 12.31 4.09
CA THR A 59 0.43 12.00 5.09
C THR A 59 -0.17 11.72 6.46
N GLU A 60 -1.10 12.55 6.92
CA GLU A 60 -1.80 12.36 8.20
C GLU A 60 -2.64 11.07 8.22
N ILE A 61 -3.33 10.77 7.11
CA ILE A 61 -4.08 9.51 6.96
C ILE A 61 -3.13 8.32 7.07
N VAL A 62 -2.02 8.33 6.33
CA VAL A 62 -1.01 7.26 6.39
C VAL A 62 -0.46 7.10 7.80
N ILE A 63 -0.12 8.19 8.50
CA ILE A 63 0.37 8.12 9.89
C ILE A 63 -0.66 7.45 10.80
N ARG A 64 -1.94 7.81 10.68
CA ARG A 64 -3.02 7.22 11.49
C ARG A 64 -3.25 5.74 11.16
N CYS A 65 -3.26 5.39 9.88
CA CYS A 65 -3.32 4.00 9.42
C CYS A 65 -2.16 3.18 9.98
N LEU A 66 -0.92 3.68 9.86
CA LEU A 66 0.26 2.99 10.37
C LEU A 66 0.31 2.93 11.90
N ASN A 67 -0.20 3.94 12.62
CA ASN A 67 -0.34 3.87 14.08
C ASN A 67 -1.30 2.73 14.48
N TYR A 68 -2.44 2.63 13.80
CA TYR A 68 -3.43 1.59 14.05
C TYR A 68 -2.87 0.20 13.71
N LEU A 69 -2.28 0.03 12.53
CA LEU A 69 -1.70 -1.25 12.10
C LEU A 69 -0.52 -1.69 12.98
N ASN A 70 0.18 -0.75 13.62
CA ASN A 70 1.27 -1.05 14.56
C ASN A 70 0.83 -1.24 16.01
N LEU A 71 -0.48 -1.33 16.29
CA LEU A 71 -0.95 -1.67 17.64
C LEU A 71 -0.45 -3.06 18.06
N PRO A 72 0.01 -3.23 19.32
CA PRO A 72 0.56 -4.51 19.79
C PRO A 72 -0.38 -5.72 19.64
N ILE A 73 -1.70 -5.49 19.57
CA ILE A 73 -2.67 -6.57 19.36
C ILE A 73 -2.45 -7.33 18.04
N PHE A 74 -1.88 -6.67 17.03
CA PHE A 74 -1.62 -7.25 15.71
C PHE A 74 -0.28 -7.97 15.61
N SER A 75 0.59 -7.87 16.63
CA SER A 75 1.93 -8.50 16.59
C SER A 75 1.87 -10.03 16.63
N SER A 76 0.69 -10.59 16.93
CA SER A 76 0.42 -12.03 16.86
C SER A 76 0.21 -12.56 15.44
N GLY A 77 0.14 -11.68 14.43
CA GLY A 77 0.01 -12.10 13.04
C GLY A 77 -1.41 -12.42 12.60
N TYR A 78 -1.51 -13.11 11.47
CA TYR A 78 -2.79 -13.64 10.97
C TYR A 78 -3.42 -14.65 11.94
N CYS A 79 -4.74 -14.74 11.92
CA CYS A 79 -5.49 -15.67 12.75
C CYS A 79 -5.31 -17.11 12.27
N SER A 80 -5.29 -18.07 13.20
CA SER A 80 -5.24 -19.50 12.85
C SER A 80 -6.58 -20.08 12.38
N SER A 81 -7.65 -19.29 12.36
CA SER A 81 -8.95 -19.73 11.86
C SER A 81 -9.82 -18.55 11.44
N TYR A 82 -10.73 -18.82 10.50
CA TYR A 82 -11.71 -17.85 10.04
C TYR A 82 -12.62 -17.31 11.16
N GLN A 83 -12.91 -18.11 12.19
CA GLN A 83 -13.71 -17.66 13.33
C GLN A 83 -12.98 -16.62 14.18
N LEU A 84 -11.68 -16.80 14.37
CA LEU A 84 -10.84 -15.82 15.06
C LEU A 84 -10.71 -14.54 14.22
N LEU A 85 -10.58 -14.66 12.89
CA LEU A 85 -10.61 -13.50 11.98
C LEU A 85 -11.93 -12.73 12.08
N LYS A 86 -13.07 -13.43 12.05
CA LYS A 86 -14.40 -12.82 12.27
C LYS A 86 -14.50 -12.11 13.62
N LYS A 87 -13.96 -12.70 14.69
CA LYS A 87 -13.91 -12.07 16.01
C LYS A 87 -13.05 -10.81 15.97
N ARG A 88 -11.86 -10.88 15.35
CA ARG A 88 -10.95 -9.73 15.16
C ARG A 88 -11.66 -8.60 14.43
N PHE A 89 -12.40 -8.85 13.36
CA PHE A 89 -13.14 -7.79 12.65
C PHE A 89 -14.28 -7.18 13.46
N LYS A 90 -14.87 -7.91 14.41
CA LYS A 90 -15.87 -7.33 15.33
C LYS A 90 -15.22 -6.43 16.38
N GLU A 91 -14.06 -6.83 16.90
CA GLU A 91 -13.32 -6.07 17.92
C GLU A 91 -12.55 -4.88 17.32
N TRP A 92 -12.07 -5.02 16.09
CA TRP A 92 -11.22 -4.06 15.38
C TRP A 92 -11.78 -3.73 13.99
N PRO A 93 -12.98 -3.13 13.91
CA PRO A 93 -13.73 -2.97 12.65
C PRO A 93 -13.06 -2.06 11.61
N LEU A 94 -12.09 -1.23 12.03
CA LEU A 94 -11.33 -0.39 11.09
C LEU A 94 -10.24 -1.15 10.35
N LEU A 95 -9.86 -2.35 10.79
CA LEU A 95 -8.75 -3.10 10.20
C LEU A 95 -8.96 -3.40 8.71
N PRO A 96 -10.11 -3.97 8.25
CA PRO A 96 -10.33 -4.22 6.83
C PRO A 96 -10.34 -2.93 6.00
N TYR A 97 -10.90 -1.85 6.54
CA TYR A 97 -10.99 -0.56 5.87
C TYR A 97 -9.60 0.05 5.67
N ILE A 98 -8.80 0.10 6.74
CA ILE A 98 -7.41 0.59 6.69
C ILE A 98 -6.56 -0.29 5.77
N ALA A 99 -6.78 -1.61 5.78
CA ALA A 99 -6.01 -2.52 4.96
C ALA A 99 -6.12 -2.22 3.46
N ASN A 100 -7.29 -1.79 3.01
CA ASN A 100 -7.53 -1.40 1.61
C ASN A 100 -7.05 0.03 1.31
N LEU A 101 -7.13 0.97 2.26
CA LEU A 101 -6.79 2.37 2.01
C LEU A 101 -5.31 2.72 2.05
N LEU A 102 -4.52 2.04 2.89
CA LEU A 102 -3.15 2.47 3.20
C LEU A 102 -2.31 2.69 1.92
N PHE A 103 -2.40 1.77 0.98
CA PHE A 103 -1.55 1.76 -0.22
C PHE A 103 -1.97 2.82 -1.26
N ASP A 104 -3.24 3.22 -1.28
CA ASP A 104 -3.72 4.32 -2.12
C ASP A 104 -3.08 5.64 -1.69
N HIS A 105 -3.07 5.93 -0.38
CA HIS A 105 -2.49 7.16 0.14
C HIS A 105 -0.96 7.17 0.10
N LEU A 106 -0.31 6.02 0.26
CA LEU A 106 1.16 5.91 0.15
C LEU A 106 1.69 6.34 -1.22
N SER A 107 0.87 6.29 -2.27
CA SER A 107 1.25 6.70 -3.63
C SER A 107 1.42 8.22 -3.80
N TYR A 108 0.90 9.02 -2.86
CA TYR A 108 0.84 10.48 -2.97
C TYR A 108 1.72 11.22 -1.97
N ILE A 109 2.50 10.50 -1.16
CA ILE A 109 3.30 11.11 -0.08
C ILE A 109 4.79 10.88 -0.25
N THR A 110 5.58 11.73 0.40
CA THR A 110 7.03 11.54 0.51
C THR A 110 7.36 10.66 1.70
N LEU A 111 8.26 9.68 1.52
CA LEU A 111 8.63 8.71 2.55
C LEU A 111 9.68 9.30 3.50
N GLU A 112 9.25 10.19 4.39
CA GLU A 112 10.13 10.90 5.32
C GLU A 112 9.68 10.80 6.78
N GLY A 113 10.64 11.08 7.67
CA GLY A 113 10.45 11.24 9.11
C GLY A 113 9.50 10.22 9.75
N PRO A 114 8.38 10.68 10.38
CA PRO A 114 7.44 9.83 11.09
C PRO A 114 6.83 8.68 10.27
N VAL A 115 6.59 8.90 8.97
CA VAL A 115 6.00 7.89 8.07
C VAL A 115 6.99 6.77 7.84
N LYS A 116 8.22 7.13 7.45
CA LYS A 116 9.29 6.17 7.12
C LYS A 116 9.58 5.24 8.30
N THR A 117 9.66 5.78 9.52
CA THR A 117 9.91 4.99 10.73
C THR A 117 8.79 3.99 11.01
N ARG A 118 7.52 4.41 10.90
CA ARG A 118 6.37 3.53 11.15
C ARG A 118 6.22 2.45 10.10
N LEU A 119 6.45 2.81 8.85
CA LEU A 119 6.35 1.89 7.73
C LEU A 119 7.45 0.83 7.80
N ARG A 120 8.68 1.23 8.15
CA ARG A 120 9.77 0.30 8.44
C ARG A 120 9.37 -0.70 9.53
N HIS A 121 8.94 -0.19 10.68
CA HIS A 121 8.54 -1.06 11.80
C HIS A 121 7.43 -2.03 11.37
N PHE A 122 6.41 -1.54 10.66
CA PHE A 122 5.31 -2.34 10.15
C PHE A 122 5.79 -3.49 9.24
N PHE A 123 6.71 -3.22 8.32
CA PHE A 123 7.25 -4.26 7.44
C PHE A 123 8.17 -5.23 8.16
N GLU A 124 9.03 -4.77 9.07
CA GLU A 124 9.93 -5.64 9.84
C GLU A 124 9.19 -6.71 10.65
N THR A 125 7.91 -6.48 11.01
CA THR A 125 7.13 -7.50 11.72
C THR A 125 6.85 -8.74 10.89
N HIS A 126 7.05 -8.72 9.57
CA HIS A 126 6.85 -9.91 8.72
C HIS A 126 7.68 -11.12 9.18
N SER A 127 8.80 -10.86 9.87
CA SER A 127 9.68 -11.90 10.43
C SER A 127 9.19 -12.44 11.80
N GLN A 128 8.11 -11.90 12.35
CA GLN A 128 7.49 -12.38 13.60
C GLN A 128 6.57 -13.59 13.33
N PRO A 129 6.16 -14.35 14.37
CA PRO A 129 5.20 -15.43 14.22
C PRO A 129 3.96 -14.97 13.44
N ARG A 130 3.58 -15.75 12.43
CA ARG A 130 2.43 -15.46 11.53
C ARG A 130 2.49 -14.06 10.90
N GLY A 131 3.69 -13.56 10.61
CA GLY A 131 3.92 -12.30 9.91
C GLY A 131 3.70 -11.02 10.75
N GLY A 132 3.40 -11.15 12.05
CA GLY A 132 3.15 -10.01 12.93
C GLY A 132 2.12 -9.01 12.39
N ASN A 133 2.33 -7.72 12.64
CA ASN A 133 1.42 -6.66 12.17
C ASN A 133 1.17 -6.72 10.66
N PHE A 134 2.22 -6.94 9.86
CA PHE A 134 2.12 -7.13 8.42
C PHE A 134 1.26 -8.33 8.03
N GLY A 135 1.44 -9.49 8.66
CA GLY A 135 0.64 -10.68 8.40
C GLY A 135 -0.84 -10.50 8.76
N ALA A 136 -1.13 -9.80 9.87
CA ALA A 136 -2.48 -9.42 10.23
C ALA A 136 -3.12 -8.47 9.20
N TRP A 137 -2.33 -7.55 8.63
CA TRP A 137 -2.78 -6.69 7.54
C TRP A 137 -3.04 -7.48 6.25
N VAL A 138 -2.16 -8.40 5.86
CA VAL A 138 -2.36 -9.26 4.68
C VAL A 138 -3.69 -10.02 4.81
N GLU A 139 -3.91 -10.68 5.94
CA GLU A 139 -5.15 -11.40 6.24
C GLU A 139 -6.41 -10.50 6.13
N ALA A 140 -6.28 -9.24 6.56
CA ALA A 140 -7.38 -8.28 6.48
C ALA A 140 -7.62 -7.73 5.07
N PHE A 141 -6.56 -7.63 4.27
CA PHE A 141 -6.63 -7.18 2.88
C PHE A 141 -7.26 -8.25 1.97
N THR A 142 -7.06 -9.54 2.27
CA THR A 142 -7.56 -10.66 1.44
C THR A 142 -8.38 -11.70 2.23
N PRO A 143 -9.47 -11.29 2.92
CA PRO A 143 -10.12 -12.08 3.97
C PRO A 143 -10.92 -13.32 3.49
N TYR A 144 -11.13 -13.47 2.18
CA TYR A 144 -11.90 -14.57 1.58
C TYR A 144 -11.04 -15.50 0.73
N ASN A 145 -9.73 -15.23 0.65
CA ASN A 145 -8.87 -15.96 -0.26
C ASN A 145 -8.20 -17.13 0.47
N THR A 146 -8.94 -18.23 0.59
CA THR A 146 -8.51 -19.46 1.28
C THR A 146 -7.31 -20.16 0.62
N ASN A 147 -6.86 -19.68 -0.55
CA ASN A 147 -5.72 -20.19 -1.29
C ASN A 147 -4.52 -19.23 -1.27
N GLU A 148 -4.58 -18.10 -0.54
CA GLU A 148 -3.39 -17.28 -0.34
C GLU A 148 -2.49 -17.91 0.70
N ASN A 149 -1.23 -18.09 0.32
CA ASN A 149 -0.19 -18.31 1.29
C ASN A 149 0.16 -16.97 1.96
N ILE A 150 -0.71 -16.53 2.89
CA ILE A 150 -0.43 -15.39 3.79
C ILE A 150 0.95 -15.60 4.45
N GLU A 151 1.36 -16.85 4.66
CA GLU A 151 2.64 -17.22 5.27
C GLU A 151 3.85 -16.90 4.38
N THR A 152 3.72 -16.94 3.05
CA THR A 152 4.82 -16.59 2.13
C THR A 152 4.76 -15.14 1.65
N SER A 153 3.71 -14.40 2.02
CA SER A 153 3.57 -12.99 1.66
C SER A 153 4.71 -12.14 2.21
N THR A 154 5.35 -11.36 1.34
CA THR A 154 6.45 -10.46 1.74
C THR A 154 6.08 -8.98 1.54
N PRO A 155 6.67 -8.06 2.32
CA PRO A 155 6.55 -6.63 2.07
C PRO A 155 6.92 -6.22 0.64
N LEU A 156 7.99 -6.82 0.09
CA LEU A 156 8.46 -6.52 -1.26
C LEU A 156 7.42 -6.89 -2.32
N TYR A 157 6.72 -8.01 -2.15
CA TYR A 157 5.63 -8.42 -3.04
C TYR A 157 4.52 -7.37 -3.11
N TYR A 158 4.00 -6.92 -1.96
CA TYR A 158 2.91 -5.95 -1.94
C TYR A 158 3.34 -4.55 -2.39
N ALA A 159 4.51 -4.07 -1.95
CA ALA A 159 5.06 -2.81 -2.45
C ALA A 159 5.21 -2.82 -3.98
N SER A 160 5.59 -3.98 -4.54
CA SER A 160 5.72 -4.17 -5.98
C SER A 160 4.38 -4.21 -6.71
N ARG A 161 3.39 -4.93 -6.15
CA ARG A 161 2.01 -4.98 -6.68
C ARG A 161 1.39 -3.60 -6.81
N PHE A 162 1.54 -2.77 -5.78
CA PHE A 162 0.97 -1.42 -5.74
C PHE A 162 1.81 -0.36 -6.47
N GLY A 163 3.01 -0.70 -6.96
CA GLY A 163 3.85 0.25 -7.69
C GLY A 163 4.55 1.28 -6.80
N LEU A 164 4.73 0.99 -5.51
CA LEU A 164 5.28 1.93 -4.53
C LEU A 164 6.81 1.97 -4.58
N LEU A 165 7.36 2.53 -5.66
CA LEU A 165 8.81 2.58 -5.91
C LEU A 165 9.66 3.08 -4.71
N PRO A 166 9.31 4.17 -4.01
CA PRO A 166 10.09 4.62 -2.84
C PRO A 166 10.17 3.56 -1.74
N ILE A 167 9.10 2.76 -1.59
CA ILE A 167 9.00 1.71 -0.58
C ILE A 167 9.76 0.47 -1.04
N VAL A 168 9.69 0.09 -2.33
CA VAL A 168 10.53 -0.97 -2.92
C VAL A 168 12.00 -0.68 -2.66
N LYS A 169 12.47 0.54 -2.96
CA LYS A 169 13.84 0.97 -2.68
C LYS A 169 14.20 0.91 -1.20
N MET A 170 13.29 1.33 -0.33
CA MET A 170 13.50 1.22 1.11
C MET A 170 13.65 -0.24 1.56
N ILE A 171 12.77 -1.13 1.12
CA ILE A 171 12.81 -2.55 1.49
C ILE A 171 14.11 -3.19 0.98
N LEU A 172 14.49 -2.97 -0.28
CA LEU A 172 15.75 -3.48 -0.84
C LEU A 172 16.98 -2.96 -0.09
N ALA A 173 16.97 -1.70 0.37
CA ALA A 173 18.05 -1.14 1.17
C ALA A 173 18.13 -1.74 2.60
N LEU A 174 17.01 -2.20 3.16
CA LEU A 174 16.95 -2.79 4.50
C LEU A 174 17.21 -4.29 4.51
N GLU A 175 16.65 -5.00 3.55
CA GLU A 175 16.58 -6.45 3.51
C GLU A 175 17.51 -7.07 2.46
N GLY A 176 18.12 -6.27 1.60
CA GLY A 176 18.92 -6.72 0.47
C GLY A 176 18.06 -7.43 -0.59
N THR A 177 18.66 -8.42 -1.25
CA THR A 177 18.08 -9.13 -2.39
C THR A 177 17.41 -10.47 -2.03
N LYS A 178 17.39 -10.84 -0.75
CA LYS A 178 16.92 -12.17 -0.28
C LYS A 178 15.48 -12.51 -0.66
N ASN A 179 14.63 -11.49 -0.87
CA ASN A 179 13.21 -11.64 -1.15
C ASN A 179 12.84 -11.36 -2.62
N LEU A 180 13.81 -11.20 -3.53
CA LEU A 180 13.52 -10.89 -4.94
C LEU A 180 12.68 -11.98 -5.62
N GLU A 181 12.88 -13.24 -5.22
CA GLU A 181 12.14 -14.40 -5.72
C GLU A 181 11.17 -14.99 -4.69
N ALA A 182 10.92 -14.29 -3.58
CA ALA A 182 10.00 -14.79 -2.56
C ALA A 182 8.56 -14.83 -3.12
N PRO A 183 7.87 -15.98 -3.10
CA PRO A 183 6.55 -16.13 -3.69
C PRO A 183 5.48 -15.46 -2.81
N GLY A 184 4.61 -14.64 -3.40
CA GLY A 184 3.46 -14.04 -2.70
C GLY A 184 2.13 -14.28 -3.40
N GLY A 185 1.03 -14.05 -2.68
CA GLY A 185 -0.33 -14.18 -3.18
C GLY A 185 -0.74 -15.62 -3.55
N VAL A 186 -1.87 -15.76 -4.26
CA VAL A 186 -2.48 -17.08 -4.58
C VAL A 186 -1.62 -17.92 -5.52
N TYR A 187 -0.92 -17.28 -6.45
CA TYR A 187 -0.18 -17.97 -7.51
C TYR A 187 1.32 -18.12 -7.19
N GLY A 188 1.72 -17.80 -5.95
CA GLY A 188 3.12 -17.74 -5.53
C GLY A 188 3.99 -16.94 -6.50
N SER A 189 3.50 -15.77 -6.90
CA SER A 189 4.20 -14.90 -7.86
C SER A 189 5.32 -14.14 -7.17
N THR A 190 6.47 -13.97 -7.83
CA THR A 190 7.55 -13.13 -7.30
C THR A 190 7.18 -11.64 -7.37
N PRO A 191 7.86 -10.75 -6.62
CA PRO A 191 7.74 -9.30 -6.78
C PRO A 191 7.79 -8.81 -8.23
N LEU A 192 8.67 -9.39 -9.06
CA LEU A 192 8.80 -9.02 -10.47
C LEU A 192 7.57 -9.43 -11.29
N HIS A 193 7.02 -10.63 -11.04
CA HIS A 193 5.80 -11.10 -11.67
C HIS A 193 4.63 -10.15 -11.39
N VAL A 194 4.39 -9.83 -10.11
CA VAL A 194 3.22 -9.01 -9.73
C VAL A 194 3.36 -7.56 -10.18
N ALA A 195 4.58 -6.99 -10.18
CA ALA A 195 4.86 -5.68 -10.76
C ALA A 195 4.59 -5.65 -12.26
N THR A 196 5.01 -6.71 -12.97
CA THR A 196 4.78 -6.87 -14.41
C THR A 196 3.29 -6.99 -14.74
N TRP A 197 2.58 -7.86 -14.01
CA TRP A 197 1.13 -8.04 -14.15
C TRP A 197 0.35 -6.73 -13.96
N GLN A 198 0.78 -5.91 -12.99
CA GLN A 198 0.16 -4.62 -12.67
C GLN A 198 0.64 -3.46 -13.56
N GLY A 199 1.60 -3.69 -14.45
CA GLY A 199 2.14 -2.66 -15.36
C GLY A 199 3.00 -1.61 -14.64
N ARG A 200 3.67 -1.97 -13.54
CA ARG A 200 4.47 -1.05 -12.71
C ARG A 200 5.88 -0.89 -13.27
N THR A 201 6.03 -0.20 -14.39
CA THR A 201 7.30 -0.07 -15.15
C THR A 201 8.49 0.32 -14.29
N ASP A 202 8.37 1.33 -13.43
CA ASP A 202 9.51 1.80 -12.62
C ASP A 202 9.93 0.78 -11.55
N VAL A 203 8.96 0.07 -10.98
CA VAL A 203 9.22 -1.03 -10.04
C VAL A 203 9.88 -2.20 -10.75
N VAL A 204 9.38 -2.60 -11.94
CA VAL A 204 10.02 -3.65 -12.76
C VAL A 204 11.48 -3.31 -13.01
N ARG A 205 11.76 -2.07 -13.43
CA ARG A 205 13.13 -1.60 -13.67
C ARG A 205 14.00 -1.71 -12.42
N GLU A 206 13.48 -1.29 -11.27
CA GLU A 206 14.22 -1.35 -10.01
C GLU A 206 14.50 -2.79 -9.55
N LEU A 207 13.52 -3.68 -9.67
CA LEU A 207 13.69 -5.10 -9.31
C LEU A 207 14.71 -5.79 -10.22
N LEU A 208 14.69 -5.55 -11.53
CA LEU A 208 15.70 -6.07 -12.46
C LEU A 208 17.09 -5.53 -12.14
N LYS A 209 17.21 -4.23 -11.83
CA LYS A 209 18.48 -3.63 -11.39
C LYS A 209 19.00 -4.26 -10.09
N ALA A 210 18.10 -4.66 -9.19
CA ALA A 210 18.45 -5.35 -7.95
C ALA A 210 18.83 -6.83 -8.18
N GLY A 211 18.69 -7.35 -9.40
CA GLY A 211 19.08 -8.72 -9.76
C GLY A 211 17.92 -9.73 -9.73
N ALA A 212 16.67 -9.27 -9.81
CA ALA A 212 15.53 -10.19 -9.93
C ALA A 212 15.64 -11.02 -11.22
N ASN A 213 15.40 -12.33 -11.12
CA ASN A 213 15.50 -13.24 -12.25
C ASN A 213 14.26 -13.09 -13.16
N ALA A 214 14.47 -12.49 -14.33
CA ALA A 214 13.42 -12.24 -15.31
C ALA A 214 12.81 -13.52 -15.91
N GLY A 215 13.52 -14.65 -15.82
CA GLY A 215 13.08 -15.96 -16.28
C GLY A 215 12.40 -16.82 -15.21
N GLU A 216 12.24 -16.33 -13.97
CA GLU A 216 11.49 -17.08 -12.97
C GLU A 216 10.05 -17.31 -13.41
N VAL A 217 9.48 -18.38 -12.87
CA VAL A 217 8.08 -18.76 -13.09
C VAL A 217 7.32 -18.78 -11.78
N ASN A 218 6.03 -18.47 -11.83
CA ASN A 218 5.14 -18.61 -10.69
C ASN A 218 4.82 -20.11 -10.41
N GLN A 219 3.97 -20.40 -9.43
CA GLN A 219 3.60 -21.79 -9.07
C GLN A 219 2.93 -22.59 -10.20
N ASP A 220 2.35 -21.90 -11.18
CA ASP A 220 1.73 -22.51 -12.37
C ASP A 220 2.71 -22.67 -13.54
N GLY A 221 3.99 -22.37 -13.34
CA GLY A 221 5.01 -22.42 -14.38
C GLY A 221 4.90 -21.27 -15.40
N VAL A 222 4.23 -20.17 -15.05
CA VAL A 222 4.03 -19.01 -15.93
C VAL A 222 5.09 -17.94 -15.63
N PRO A 223 5.94 -17.56 -16.61
CA PRO A 223 6.92 -16.49 -16.43
C PRO A 223 6.29 -15.11 -16.48
N GLY A 224 6.92 -14.13 -15.81
CA GLY A 224 6.44 -12.75 -15.75
C GLY A 224 6.20 -12.10 -17.12
N LEU A 225 7.04 -12.44 -18.11
CA LEU A 225 6.97 -11.94 -19.48
C LEU A 225 5.61 -12.20 -20.16
N VAL A 226 4.93 -13.31 -19.84
CA VAL A 226 3.59 -13.63 -20.39
C VAL A 226 2.61 -12.50 -20.12
N TRP A 227 2.65 -11.90 -18.93
CA TRP A 227 1.76 -10.81 -18.55
C TRP A 227 2.07 -9.52 -19.30
N ALA A 228 3.36 -9.20 -19.50
CA ALA A 228 3.75 -8.03 -20.27
C ALA A 228 3.25 -8.11 -21.72
N VAL A 229 3.41 -9.27 -22.36
CA VAL A 229 2.94 -9.52 -23.73
C VAL A 229 1.41 -9.45 -23.79
N LYS A 230 0.72 -10.17 -22.89
CA LYS A 230 -0.74 -10.26 -22.88
C LYS A 230 -1.43 -8.91 -22.72
N TYR A 231 -0.90 -8.03 -21.88
CA TYR A 231 -1.47 -6.70 -21.62
C TYR A 231 -0.85 -5.59 -22.49
N GLY A 232 0.08 -5.93 -23.38
CA GLY A 232 0.71 -4.96 -24.29
C GLY A 232 1.65 -3.96 -23.61
N TYR A 233 2.29 -4.33 -22.50
CA TYR A 233 3.25 -3.50 -21.78
C TYR A 233 4.62 -3.52 -22.48
N GLY A 234 4.71 -2.95 -23.68
CA GLY A 234 5.90 -3.10 -24.55
C GLY A 234 7.22 -2.63 -23.93
N GLU A 235 7.22 -1.65 -23.03
CA GLU A 235 8.44 -1.27 -22.30
C GLU A 235 8.88 -2.34 -21.29
N ILE A 236 7.92 -2.90 -20.53
CA ILE A 236 8.20 -3.99 -19.59
C ILE A 236 8.64 -5.25 -20.34
N GLU A 237 7.97 -5.57 -21.45
CA GLU A 237 8.35 -6.68 -22.32
C GLU A 237 9.82 -6.58 -22.75
N ARG A 238 10.22 -5.40 -23.24
CA ARG A 238 11.61 -5.15 -23.65
C ARG A 238 12.58 -5.34 -22.49
N MET A 239 12.32 -4.74 -21.33
CA MET A 239 13.19 -4.87 -20.16
C MET A 239 13.36 -6.33 -19.72
N LEU A 240 12.28 -7.12 -19.74
CA LEU A 240 12.33 -8.53 -19.36
C LEU A 240 13.12 -9.36 -20.38
N ARG A 241 12.93 -9.11 -21.69
CA ARG A 241 13.70 -9.79 -22.75
C ARG A 241 15.18 -9.44 -22.72
N ASP A 242 15.51 -8.16 -22.50
CA ASP A 242 16.88 -7.68 -22.35
C ASP A 242 17.55 -8.33 -21.12
N ALA A 243 16.77 -8.67 -20.09
CA ALA A 243 17.20 -9.42 -18.92
C ALA A 243 17.16 -10.96 -19.11
N GLY A 244 16.95 -11.45 -20.33
CA GLY A 244 17.02 -12.87 -20.67
C GLY A 244 15.71 -13.66 -20.52
N ALA A 245 14.58 -13.01 -20.24
CA ALA A 245 13.29 -13.68 -20.17
C ALA A 245 12.85 -14.17 -21.56
N VAL A 246 12.37 -15.42 -21.61
CA VAL A 246 11.80 -16.05 -22.80
C VAL A 246 10.35 -16.42 -22.54
N VAL A 247 9.54 -16.43 -23.60
CA VAL A 247 8.13 -16.83 -23.52
C VAL A 247 7.89 -17.97 -24.51
N ASP A 248 7.27 -19.05 -24.03
CA ASP A 248 6.70 -20.08 -24.90
C ASP A 248 5.30 -19.63 -25.35
N LEU A 249 5.02 -19.71 -26.64
CA LEU A 249 3.72 -19.36 -27.23
C LEU A 249 2.57 -20.20 -26.62
N ASN A 250 2.86 -21.40 -26.13
CA ASN A 250 1.88 -22.24 -25.43
C ASN A 250 1.44 -21.65 -24.09
N GLN A 251 2.32 -20.89 -23.42
CA GLN A 251 2.00 -20.23 -22.14
C GLN A 251 1.09 -19.01 -22.32
N LEU A 252 1.01 -18.42 -23.52
CA LEU A 252 0.11 -17.31 -23.84
C LEU A 252 -1.36 -17.75 -23.92
N HIS A 253 -1.62 -19.02 -24.26
CA HIS A 253 -2.96 -19.57 -24.52
C HIS A 253 -3.56 -20.34 -23.34
N ASN A 254 -2.83 -20.56 -22.24
CA ASN A 254 -3.37 -21.24 -21.07
C ASN A 254 -4.38 -20.33 -20.34
N GLU A 255 -5.67 -20.56 -20.59
CA GLU A 255 -6.80 -19.81 -20.02
C GLU A 255 -6.97 -19.98 -18.50
N LYS A 256 -6.25 -20.92 -17.87
CA LYS A 256 -6.44 -21.29 -16.45
C LYS A 256 -5.81 -20.34 -15.43
N THR A 257 -4.97 -19.40 -15.83
CA THR A 257 -4.07 -18.69 -14.90
C THR A 257 -4.36 -17.21 -14.73
N ILE A 258 -5.51 -16.69 -15.14
CA ILE A 258 -5.76 -15.24 -15.17
C ILE A 258 -6.27 -14.73 -13.81
N PRO A 259 -5.46 -14.10 -12.93
CA PRO A 259 -6.02 -13.25 -11.89
C PRO A 259 -6.73 -12.06 -12.53
N LEU A 260 -7.98 -11.86 -12.14
CA LEU A 260 -8.69 -10.61 -12.39
C LEU A 260 -7.96 -9.46 -11.67
N ARG A 261 -7.86 -8.32 -12.34
CA ARG A 261 -7.06 -7.15 -11.94
C ARG A 261 -7.52 -6.52 -10.64
#